data_AF-A0A919L1K8-F1
#
_entry.id   AF-A0A919L1K8-F1
#
_cell.length_a   1.000
_cell.length_b   1.000
_cell.length_c   1.000
_cell.angle_alpha   90.00
_cell.angle_beta   90.00
_cell.angle_gamma   90.00
#
_symmetry.space_group_name_H-M   'P 1'
#
loop_
_entity.id
_entity.type
_entity.pdbx_description
1 polymer ?
#
loop_
_entity_poly.entity_id
_entity_poly.type
_entity_poly.pdbx_seq_one_letter_code
_entity_poly.pdbx_strand_id
1 'polypeptide(L)' 'MDEEKTSWHPGEIVPASGIYECDCGAGHHWSTDVKGHRFPPLPAGCPGASWSLMTQAHPDA' A
#
# COMPACT_ATOMS: atom_id res chain seq x y z
N MET A 1 -13.29 15.65 -6.69
CA MET A 1 -12.01 15.28 -6.08
C MET A 1 -12.26 13.95 -5.42
N ASP A 2 -11.81 12.92 -6.10
CA ASP A 2 -12.10 11.52 -5.87
C ASP A 2 -11.62 11.15 -4.48
N GLU A 3 -12.51 10.51 -3.72
CA GLU A 3 -12.25 9.96 -2.40
C GLU A 3 -11.06 9.01 -2.54
N GLU A 4 -9.86 9.52 -2.24
CA GLU A 4 -8.59 8.86 -2.51
C GLU A 4 -8.57 7.61 -1.64
N LYS A 5 -8.91 6.47 -2.24
CA LYS A 5 -9.01 5.19 -1.55
C LYS A 5 -7.64 4.87 -0.97
N THR A 6 -7.40 5.20 0.30
CA THR A 6 -6.08 5.09 0.93
C THR A 6 -5.72 3.66 1.31
N SER A 7 -6.56 2.67 0.97
CA SER A 7 -6.37 1.25 1.30
C SER A 7 -6.61 0.35 0.09
N TRP A 8 -5.63 -0.51 -0.22
CA TRP A 8 -5.61 -1.43 -1.35
C TRP A 8 -5.42 -2.86 -0.91
N HIS A 9 -5.98 -3.81 -1.64
CA HIS A 9 -5.86 -5.23 -1.32
C HIS A 9 -4.66 -5.87 -2.01
N PRO A 10 -4.13 -6.97 -1.45
CA PRO A 10 -3.16 -7.79 -2.16
C PRO A 10 -3.64 -8.18 -3.56
N GLY A 11 -2.79 -8.02 -4.55
CA GLY A 11 -3.11 -8.26 -5.97
C GLY A 11 -3.70 -7.05 -6.71
N GLU A 12 -4.13 -5.99 -6.02
CA GLU A 12 -4.55 -4.73 -6.64
C GLU A 12 -3.34 -3.98 -7.22
N ILE A 13 -3.58 -3.14 -8.22
CA ILE A 13 -2.54 -2.33 -8.86
C ILE A 13 -2.22 -1.14 -7.96
N VAL A 14 -0.94 -0.95 -7.67
CA VAL A 14 -0.41 0.18 -6.93
C VAL A 14 -0.62 1.47 -7.72
N PRO A 15 -1.39 2.44 -7.19
CA PRO A 15 -1.66 3.68 -7.90
C PRO A 15 -0.52 4.70 -7.84
N ALA A 16 0.34 4.63 -6.82
CA ALA A 16 1.47 5.55 -6.64
C ALA A 16 2.67 4.84 -6.00
N SER A 17 3.87 5.27 -6.34
CA SER A 17 5.08 4.78 -5.66
C SER A 17 5.16 5.39 -4.26
N GLY A 18 5.49 4.60 -3.26
CA GLY A 18 5.43 5.03 -1.86
C GLY A 18 5.68 3.91 -0.87
N ILE A 19 5.59 4.31 0.40
CA ILE A 19 5.60 3.45 1.57
C ILE A 19 4.15 3.16 1.94
N TYR A 20 3.81 1.90 1.92
CA TYR A 20 2.53 1.36 2.34
C TYR A 20 2.68 0.63 3.66
N GLU A 21 1.71 0.77 4.54
CA GLU A 21 1.65 0.06 5.81
C GLU A 21 0.47 -0.90 5.81
N CYS A 22 0.65 -2.10 6.36
CA CYS A 22 -0.48 -2.99 6.58
C CYS A 22 -1.40 -2.46 7.68
N ASP A 23 -2.71 -2.49 7.44
CA ASP A 23 -3.75 -2.10 8.41
C ASP A 23 -3.77 -2.97 9.69
N CYS A 24 -2.98 -4.05 9.74
CA CYS A 24 -2.76 -4.88 10.92
C CYS A 24 -2.27 -4.10 12.15
N GLY A 25 -1.63 -2.93 11.97
CA GLY A 25 -1.00 -2.19 13.07
C GLY A 25 0.25 -2.88 13.65
N ALA A 26 0.79 -3.89 12.96
CA ALA A 26 2.03 -4.59 13.33
C ALA A 26 3.30 -3.93 12.77
N GLY A 27 3.20 -2.73 12.17
CA GLY A 27 4.34 -2.02 11.58
C GLY A 27 4.91 -2.70 10.33
N HIS A 28 4.07 -3.42 9.57
CA HIS A 28 4.47 -4.00 8.30
C HIS A 28 4.52 -2.91 7.24
N HIS A 29 5.72 -2.41 6.96
CA HIS A 29 5.95 -1.46 5.88
C HIS A 29 6.35 -2.20 4.61
N TRP A 30 5.72 -1.84 3.51
CA TRP A 30 6.05 -2.27 2.16
C TRP A 30 6.28 -1.06 1.28
N SER A 31 7.51 -0.93 0.78
CA SER A 31 7.90 0.17 -0.09
C SER A 31 7.90 -0.31 -1.54
N THR A 32 7.33 0.49 -2.44
CA THR A 32 7.43 0.25 -3.88
C THR A 32 7.86 1.52 -4.60
N ASP A 33 8.89 1.40 -5.42
CA ASP A 33 9.40 2.47 -6.28
C ASP A 33 8.65 2.52 -7.62
N VAL A 34 7.96 1.45 -8.01
CA VAL A 34 7.30 1.32 -9.30
C VAL A 34 5.78 1.39 -9.15
N LYS A 35 5.17 2.46 -9.68
CA LYS A 35 3.72 2.57 -9.89
C LYS A 35 3.26 1.53 -10.92
N GLY A 36 2.14 0.87 -10.66
CA GLY A 36 1.60 -0.17 -11.55
C GLY A 36 1.97 -1.60 -11.16
N HIS A 37 2.82 -1.78 -10.14
CA HIS A 37 3.08 -3.11 -9.59
C HIS A 37 1.87 -3.61 -8.78
N ARG A 38 1.74 -4.92 -8.59
CA ARG A 38 0.68 -5.48 -7.74
C ARG A 38 1.13 -5.54 -6.29
N PHE A 39 0.23 -5.22 -5.36
CA PHE A 39 0.48 -5.39 -3.94
C PHE A 39 0.77 -6.86 -3.61
N PRO A 40 1.82 -7.16 -2.82
CA PRO A 40 2.13 -8.53 -2.44
C PRO A 40 1.04 -9.10 -1.51
N PRO A 41 0.85 -10.44 -1.51
CA PRO A 41 0.05 -11.12 -0.49
C PRO A 41 0.61 -10.84 0.89
N LEU A 42 -0.30 -10.60 1.84
CA LEU A 42 0.07 -10.44 3.23
C LEU A 42 0.62 -11.75 3.79
N PRO A 43 1.58 -11.67 4.74
CA PRO A 43 2.15 -12.87 5.35
C PRO A 43 1.06 -13.70 6.04
N ALA A 44 1.22 -15.02 6.00
CA ALA A 44 0.27 -15.95 6.61
C ALA A 44 0.16 -15.67 8.12
N GLY A 45 -1.05 -15.35 8.58
CA GLY A 45 -1.32 -15.00 9.98
C GLY A 45 -1.33 -13.50 10.28
N CYS A 46 -1.17 -12.63 9.28
CA CYS A 46 -1.41 -11.20 9.45
C CYS A 46 -2.94 -10.95 9.56
N PRO A 47 -3.46 -10.32 10.62
CA PRO A 47 -4.87 -9.94 10.71
C PRO A 47 -5.23 -8.78 9.77
N GLY A 48 -4.25 -8.10 9.19
CA GLY A 48 -4.50 -7.10 8.16
C GLY A 48 -5.01 -7.73 6.86
N ALA A 49 -5.80 -6.97 6.12
CA ALA A 49 -6.34 -7.38 4.81
C ALA A 49 -5.92 -6.44 3.66
N SER A 50 -5.35 -5.30 4.01
CA SER A 50 -5.10 -4.19 3.09
C SER A 50 -3.80 -3.47 3.43
N TRP A 51 -3.26 -2.83 2.40
CA TRP A 51 -2.12 -1.93 2.43
C TRP A 51 -2.63 -0.51 2.37
N SER A 52 -2.22 0.33 3.31
CA SER A 52 -2.61 1.72 3.41
C SER A 52 -1.43 2.63 3.06
N LEU A 53 -1.64 3.67 2.25
CA LEU A 53 -0.55 4.57 1.84
C LEU A 53 -0.16 5.44 3.02
N MET A 54 1.09 5.29 3.49
CA MET A 54 1.62 6.07 4.59
C MET A 54 2.42 7.27 4.09
N THR A 55 3.25 7.07 3.05
CA THR A 55 4.09 8.14 2.50
C THR A 55 4.26 7.94 1.00
N GLN A 56 3.86 8.91 0.19
CA GLN A 56 4.12 8.87 -1.24
C GLN A 56 5.59 9.23 -1.52
N ALA A 57 6.28 8.43 -2.35
CA ALA A 57 7.69 8.62 -2.66
C ALA A 57 7.94 9.84 -3.57
N HIS A 58 6.97 10.17 -4.42
CA HIS A 58 7.00 11.34 -5.28
C HIS A 58 5.73 12.17 -5.06
N PRO A 59 5.75 13.23 -4.25
CA PRO A 59 4.77 14.29 -4.40
C PRO A 59 5.02 14.91 -5.79
N ASP A 60 4.04 14.82 -6.69
CA ASP A 60 4.07 15.50 -7.98
C ASP A 60 4.28 17.00 -7.69
N ALA A 61 5.40 17.55 -8.18
CA ALA A 61 5.90 18.89 -7.87
C ALA A 61 5.19 19.97 -8.70
#